data_AF-A0A7C3C5S5-F1
#
_entry.id   AF-A0A7C3C5S5-F1
#
_cell.length_a   1.000
_cell.length_b   1.000
_cell.length_c   1.000
_cell.angle_alpha   90.00
_cell.angle_beta   90.00
_cell.angle_gamma   90.00
#
_symmetry.space_group_name_H-M   'P 1'
#
loop_
_entity.id
_entity.type
_entity.pdbx_description
1 polymer ?
#
loop_
_entity_poly.entity_id
_entity_poly.type
_entity_poly.pdbx_seq_one_letter_code
_entity_poly.pdbx_strand_id
1 'polypeptide(L)' 'EEDSTRFDVMDRDGHLRSLQDIERDLIQLAIDNYSGHMSEVARRLGIGRSTLYRKVREHDLDVEIKSAAGK' A
#
# COMPACT_ATOMS: atom_id res chain seq x y z
N GLU A 1 -9.10 -19.77 2.42
CA GLU A 1 -8.72 -19.51 1.01
C GLU A 1 -7.49 -18.61 1.04
N GLU A 2 -6.33 -19.16 0.68
CA GLU A 2 -4.99 -18.70 1.09
C GLU A 2 -4.31 -17.71 0.13
N ASP A 3 -5.04 -17.07 -0.79
CA ASP A 3 -4.43 -16.32 -1.91
C ASP A 3 -4.54 -14.77 -1.78
N SER A 4 -4.92 -14.22 -0.63
CA SER A 4 -5.06 -12.77 -0.48
C SER A 4 -3.74 -12.00 -0.31
N THR A 5 -2.58 -12.67 -0.36
CA THR A 5 -1.28 -12.06 0.00
C THR A 5 -0.25 -12.04 -1.14
N ARG A 6 -0.61 -12.46 -2.35
CA ARG A 6 0.35 -12.54 -3.47
C ARG A 6 0.02 -11.50 -4.56
N PHE A 7 0.74 -10.38 -4.56
CA PHE A 7 0.78 -9.52 -5.74
C PHE A 7 1.83 -10.06 -6.71
N ASP A 8 1.51 -10.11 -8.01
CA ASP A 8 2.41 -10.63 -9.04
C ASP A 8 3.48 -9.60 -9.38
N VAL A 9 4.72 -10.03 -9.57
CA VAL A 9 5.85 -9.16 -9.96
C VAL A 9 6.00 -9.12 -11.49
N MET A 10 5.45 -10.12 -12.17
CA MET A 10 5.39 -10.21 -13.62
C MET A 10 4.02 -9.75 -14.12
N ASP A 11 4.00 -9.17 -15.30
CA ASP A 11 2.79 -8.92 -16.06
C ASP A 11 2.37 -10.20 -16.84
N ARG A 12 1.17 -10.19 -17.42
CA ARG A 12 0.60 -11.29 -18.20
C ARG A 12 1.46 -11.69 -19.40
N ASP A 13 2.25 -10.76 -19.94
CA ASP A 13 3.20 -11.02 -21.03
C ASP A 13 4.53 -11.62 -20.55
N GLY A 14 4.71 -11.84 -19.23
CA GLY A 14 5.94 -12.40 -18.65
C GLY A 14 7.06 -11.37 -18.45
N HIS A 15 6.75 -10.08 -18.57
CA HIS A 15 7.68 -8.98 -18.30
C HIS A 15 7.59 -8.49 -16.86
N LEU A 16 8.66 -7.87 -16.36
CA LEU A 16 8.64 -7.24 -15.05
C LEU A 16 7.65 -6.07 -15.05
N ARG A 17 6.74 -6.05 -14.06
CA ARG A 17 5.86 -4.90 -13.85
C ARG A 17 6.67 -3.66 -13.49
N SER A 18 6.10 -2.50 -13.73
CA SER A 18 6.77 -1.26 -13.34
C SER A 18 6.94 -1.21 -11.83
N LEU A 19 7.99 -0.54 -11.37
CA LEU A 19 8.18 -0.30 -9.94
C LEU A 19 6.98 0.46 -9.35
N GLN A 20 6.33 1.31 -10.15
CA GLN A 20 5.15 2.06 -9.74
C GLN A 20 3.97 1.12 -9.43
N ASP A 21 3.73 0.14 -10.29
CA ASP A 21 2.65 -0.85 -10.11
C ASP A 21 2.89 -1.73 -8.89
N ILE A 22 4.14 -2.17 -8.71
CA ILE A 22 4.53 -2.97 -7.55
C ILE A 22 4.44 -2.15 -6.26
N GLU A 23 4.89 -0.88 -6.29
CA GLU A 23 4.79 0.04 -5.17
C GLU A 23 3.32 0.26 -4.76
N ARG A 24 2.43 0.44 -5.73
CA ARG A 24 0.99 0.59 -5.49
C ARG A 24 0.42 -0.60 -4.72
N ASP A 25 0.68 -1.82 -5.20
CA ASP A 25 0.15 -3.04 -4.59
C ASP A 25 0.75 -3.29 -3.21
N LEU A 26 2.05 -3.01 -3.03
CA LEU A 26 2.72 -3.11 -1.74
C LEU A 26 2.11 -2.15 -0.70
N ILE A 27 1.83 -0.91 -1.12
CA ILE A 27 1.22 0.10 -0.24
C ILE A 27 -0.20 -0.34 0.16
N GLN A 28 -1.01 -0.79 -0.81
CA GLN A 28 -2.36 -1.30 -0.53
C GLN A 28 -2.32 -2.50 0.43
N LEU A 29 -1.48 -3.49 0.16
CA LEU A 29 -1.32 -4.66 1.02
C LEU A 29 -0.92 -4.27 2.45
N ALA A 30 0.01 -3.32 2.59
CA ALA A 30 0.42 -2.84 3.91
C ALA A 30 -0.74 -2.14 4.64
N ILE A 31 -1.50 -1.29 3.95
CA ILE A 31 -2.69 -0.64 4.52
C ILE A 31 -3.69 -1.69 5.02
N ASP A 32 -4.00 -2.68 4.21
CA ASP A 32 -4.97 -3.73 4.55
C ASP A 32 -4.49 -4.57 5.74
N ASN A 33 -3.23 -5.03 5.68
CA ASN A 33 -2.62 -5.86 6.73
C ASN A 33 -2.48 -5.13 8.08
N TYR A 34 -2.32 -3.81 8.05
CA TYR A 34 -2.24 -2.99 9.27
C TYR A 34 -3.54 -2.21 9.52
N SER A 35 -4.67 -2.60 8.92
CA SER A 35 -6.01 -2.02 9.16
C SER A 35 -6.07 -0.49 9.08
N GLY A 36 -5.31 0.11 8.15
CA GLY A 36 -5.26 1.56 7.97
C GLY A 36 -4.46 2.34 9.04
N HIS A 37 -3.70 1.68 9.92
CA HIS A 37 -2.82 2.34 10.89
C HIS A 37 -1.60 2.96 10.19
N MET A 38 -1.77 4.14 9.60
CA MET A 38 -0.78 4.78 8.72
C MET A 38 0.62 4.94 9.33
N SER A 39 0.71 5.16 10.65
CA SER A 39 2.01 5.22 11.34
C SER A 39 2.75 3.89 11.33
N GLU A 40 2.05 2.77 11.52
CA GLU A 40 2.65 1.43 11.46
C GLU A 40 2.94 1.04 10.01
N VAL A 41 2.05 1.36 9.06
CA VAL A 41 2.28 1.17 7.62
C VAL A 41 3.57 1.87 7.18
N ALA A 42 3.72 3.15 7.48
CA ALA A 42 4.90 3.94 7.12
C ALA A 42 6.18 3.34 7.73
N ARG A 43 6.13 2.96 9.02
CA ARG A 43 7.25 2.33 9.71
C ARG A 43 7.66 0.99 9.08
N ARG A 44 6.70 0.18 8.68
CA ARG A 44 6.92 -1.16 8.08
C ARG A 44 7.43 -1.07 6.65
N LEU A 45 6.98 -0.08 5.90
CA LEU A 45 7.50 0.25 4.58
C LEU A 45 8.85 0.97 4.63
N GLY A 46 9.31 1.41 5.81
CA GLY A 46 10.58 2.12 5.98
C GLY A 46 10.57 3.54 5.42
N ILE A 47 9.39 4.15 5.25
CA ILE A 47 9.22 5.49 4.70
C ILE A 47 8.59 6.44 5.72
N GLY A 48 8.81 7.75 5.53
CA GLY A 48 8.13 8.76 6.32
C GLY A 48 6.62 8.79 6.04
N ARG A 49 5.82 9.19 7.04
CA ARG A 49 4.35 9.35 6.88
C ARG A 49 3.99 10.31 5.74
N SER A 50 4.73 11.41 5.58
CA SER A 50 4.54 12.36 4.48
C SER A 50 4.75 11.72 3.11
N THR A 51 5.77 10.87 2.98
CA THR A 51 6.03 10.08 1.77
C THR A 51 4.90 9.09 1.51
N LEU A 52 4.45 8.35 2.54
CA LEU A 52 3.32 7.43 2.42
C LEU A 52 2.06 8.15 1.90
N TYR A 53 1.66 9.26 2.52
CA TYR A 53 0.48 10.02 2.08
C TYR A 53 0.63 10.61 0.68
N ARG A 54 1.85 10.97 0.26
CA ARG A 54 2.10 11.39 -1.12
C ARG A 54 1.90 10.22 -2.08
N LYS A 55 2.46 9.05 -1.77
CA LYS A 55 2.34 7.84 -2.60
C LYS A 55 0.90 7.33 -2.70
N VAL A 56 0.17 7.29 -1.59
CA VAL A 56 -1.26 6.93 -1.58
C VAL A 56 -2.06 7.81 -2.55
N ARG A 57 -1.79 9.12 -2.58
CA ARG A 57 -2.44 10.04 -3.52
C ARG A 57 -1.95 9.88 -4.96
N GLU A 58 -0.66 9.60 -5.18
CA GLU A 58 -0.11 9.36 -6.53
C GLU A 58 -0.65 8.08 -7.18
N HIS A 59 -1.07 7.12 -6.36
CA HIS A 59 -1.55 5.81 -6.79
C HIS A 59 -3.08 5.67 -6.76
N ASP A 60 -3.79 6.77 -6.47
CA ASP A 60 -5.26 6.83 -6.31
C ASP A 60 -5.80 5.70 -5.41
N LEU A 61 -5.07 5.41 -4.31
CA LEU A 61 -5.45 4.36 -3.36
C LEU A 61 -6.56 4.89 -2.43
N ASP A 62 -7.71 4.22 -2.44
CA ASP A 62 -8.82 4.53 -1.54
C ASP A 62 -8.52 3.95 -0.16
N VAL A 63 -7.91 4.79 0.66
CA VAL A 63 -7.72 4.52 2.08
C VAL A 63 -8.96 5.01 2.83
N GLU A 64 -9.74 4.08 3.37
CA GLU A 64 -10.59 4.39 4.53
C GLU A 64 -9.67 4.77 5.69
N ILE A 65 -9.23 6.03 5.70
CA ILE A 65 -8.53 6.62 6.82
C ILE A 65 -9.58 6.66 7.92
N LYS A 66 -9.56 5.64 8.79
CA LYS A 66 -10.16 5.71 10.12
C LYS A 66 -9.40 6.82 10.86
N SER A 67 -9.83 8.03 10.57
CA SER A 67 -9.34 9.25 11.16
C SER A 67 -9.56 9.06 12.65
N ALA A 68 -8.47 9.03 13.42
CA ALA A 68 -8.52 9.13 14.87
C ALA A 68 -8.95 10.55 15.29
N ALA A 69 -10.00 11.09 14.66
CA ALA A 69 -10.70 12.28 15.04
C ALA A 69 -12.00 11.82 15.72
N GLY A 70 -11.92 11.54 17.02
CA GLY A 70 -13.12 11.21 17.79
C GLY A 70 -12.90 10.41 19.07
N LYS A 71 -12.09 10.91 20.00
CA LYS A 71 -12.53 11.24 21.37
C LYS A 71 -11.40 11.90 22.14
#